data_AF-G9YWL2-F1
#
_entry.id   AF-G9YWL2-F1
#
_cell.length_a   1.000
_cell.length_b   1.000
_cell.length_c   1.000
_cell.angle_alpha   90.00
_cell.angle_beta   90.00
_cell.angle_gamma   90.00
#
_symmetry.space_group_name_H-M   'P 1'
#
loop_
_entity.id
_entity.type
_entity.pdbx_description
1 polymer ?
#
loop_
_entity_poly.entity_id
_entity_poly.type
_entity_poly.pdbx_seq_one_letter_code
_entity_poly.pdbx_strand_id
1 'polypeptide(L)'
;NSLLAEASANPAEDYTGRFRELSESTAHLREQRARLEGVYQENQKVNQRLRTVSAAMEHMSAALTEWDEEVIHQLLEKVTVLSQEKIRVTFRDGREIEQYVAQPKRRKLA
;
A
#
# COMPACT_ATOMS: atom_id res chain seq x y z
N ASN A 1 57.52 30.64 29.41
CA ASN A 1 56.79 29.74 30.32
C ASN A 1 55.28 29.64 30.06
N SER A 2 54.77 29.93 28.85
CA SER A 2 53.33 29.74 28.55
C SER A 2 53.03 28.34 27.98
N LEU A 3 53.89 27.85 27.09
CA LEU A 3 53.74 26.53 26.45
C LEU A 3 53.89 25.35 27.42
N LEU A 4 54.71 25.50 28.46
CA LEU A 4 54.88 24.49 29.52
C LEU A 4 53.70 24.47 30.49
N ALA A 5 53.00 25.60 30.67
CA ALA A 5 51.80 25.67 31.51
C ALA A 5 50.60 25.01 30.81
N GLU A 6 50.47 25.22 29.50
CA GLU A 6 49.41 24.63 28.67
C GLU A 6 49.57 23.11 28.49
N ALA A 7 50.80 22.60 28.44
CA ALA A 7 51.10 21.16 28.47
C ALA A 7 50.95 20.51 29.86
N SER A 8 50.87 21.32 30.94
CA SER A 8 50.67 20.86 32.32
C SER A 8 49.22 20.90 32.78
N ALA A 9 48.38 21.72 32.13
CA ALA A 9 46.96 21.44 32.12
C ALA A 9 46.81 20.03 31.51
N ASN A 10 46.00 19.18 32.11
CA ASN A 10 45.77 17.82 31.61
C ASN A 10 44.50 17.82 30.74
N PRO A 11 44.51 18.35 29.50
CA PRO A 11 43.32 18.38 28.65
C PRO A 11 42.91 16.98 28.21
N ALA A 12 43.70 15.93 28.50
CA ALA A 12 43.36 14.55 28.19
C ALA A 12 42.04 14.11 28.84
N GLU A 13 41.70 14.62 30.03
CA GLU A 13 40.40 14.35 30.67
C GLU A 13 39.25 15.04 29.93
N ASP A 14 39.45 16.28 29.47
CA ASP A 14 38.47 17.02 28.66
C ASP A 14 38.27 16.38 27.27
N TYR A 15 39.35 15.94 26.62
CA TYR A 15 39.27 15.29 25.31
C TYR A 15 38.65 13.89 25.39
N THR A 16 38.93 13.11 26.45
CA THR A 16 38.32 11.79 26.64
C THR A 16 36.83 11.89 26.98
N GLY A 17 36.42 12.89 27.76
CA GLY A 17 35.01 13.20 28.01
C GLY A 17 34.27 13.58 26.73
N ARG A 18 34.80 14.53 25.96
CA ARG A 18 34.21 14.94 24.67
C ARG A 18 34.19 13.81 23.63
N PHE A 19 35.22 12.97 23.60
CA PHE A 19 35.24 11.81 22.71
C PHE A 19 34.19 10.77 23.11
N ARG A 20 34.00 10.54 24.42
CA ARG A 20 32.94 9.66 24.92
C ARG A 20 31.55 10.20 24.56
N GLU A 21 31.30 11.48 24.83
CA GLU A 21 30.05 12.14 24.49
C GLU A 21 29.77 12.11 22.97
N LEU A 22 30.80 12.34 22.15
CA LEU A 22 30.69 12.23 20.70
C LEU A 22 30.45 10.78 20.25
N SER A 23 31.10 9.81 20.86
CA SER A 23 30.90 8.38 20.57
C SER A 23 29.48 7.94 20.92
N GLU A 24 28.95 8.34 22.08
CA GLU A 24 27.58 8.06 22.50
C GLU A 24 26.56 8.72 21.57
N SER A 25 26.78 9.99 21.22
CA SER A 25 25.92 10.71 20.27
C SER A 25 25.93 10.06 18.88
N THR A 26 27.09 9.67 18.37
CA THR A 26 27.19 8.97 17.08
C THR A 26 26.59 7.57 17.12
N ALA A 27 26.69 6.85 18.24
CA ALA A 27 26.02 5.56 18.43
C ALA A 27 24.49 5.70 18.41
N HIS A 28 23.96 6.70 19.12
CA HIS A 28 22.53 6.99 19.14
C HIS A 28 22.01 7.39 17.74
N LEU A 29 22.75 8.22 17.01
CA LEU A 29 22.40 8.58 15.63
C LEU A 29 22.41 7.37 14.68
N ARG A 30 23.36 6.45 14.84
CA ARG A 30 23.42 5.20 14.06
C ARG A 30 22.22 4.29 14.37
N GLU A 31 21.84 4.17 15.64
CA GLU A 31 20.67 3.40 16.05
C GLU A 31 19.37 3.99 15.48
N GLN A 32 19.18 5.31 15.57
CA GLN A 32 18.03 5.99 14.99
C GLN A 32 17.96 5.81 13.47
N ARG A 33 19.11 5.90 12.79
CA ARG A 33 19.21 5.65 11.35
C ARG A 33 18.83 4.21 11.00
N ALA A 34 19.37 3.22 11.72
CA ALA A 34 19.05 1.81 11.49
C ALA A 34 17.55 1.51 11.68
N ARG A 35 16.93 2.14 12.69
CA ARG A 35 15.48 2.04 12.91
C ARG A 35 14.67 2.61 11.74
N LEU A 36 15.04 3.79 11.24
CA LEU A 36 14.36 4.41 10.10
C LEU A 36 14.56 3.61 8.81
N GLU A 37 15.76 3.07 8.57
CA GLU A 37 16.04 2.20 7.44
C GLU A 37 15.20 0.92 7.48
N GLY A 38 15.01 0.32 8.66
CA GLY A 38 14.11 -0.82 8.85
C GLY A 38 12.66 -0.50 8.50
N VAL A 39 12.13 0.63 9.00
CA VAL A 39 10.77 1.09 8.67
C VAL A 39 10.62 1.39 7.17
N TYR A 40 11.65 1.95 6.53
CA TYR A 40 11.63 2.22 5.10
C TYR A 40 11.58 0.92 4.29
N GLN A 41 12.37 -0.09 4.64
CA GLN A 41 12.38 -1.38 3.95
C GLN A 41 11.03 -2.11 4.06
N GLU A 42 10.40 -2.08 5.23
CA GLU A 42 9.07 -2.64 5.43
C GLU A 42 8.03 -1.93 4.55
N ASN A 43 8.06 -0.60 4.54
CA ASN A 43 7.18 0.20 3.68
C ASN A 43 7.43 -0.05 2.19
N GLN A 44 8.68 -0.26 1.75
CA GLN A 44 8.99 -0.60 0.36
C GLN A 44 8.37 -1.95 -0.03
N LYS A 45 8.45 -2.95 0.85
CA LYS A 45 7.82 -4.26 0.61
C LYS A 45 6.30 -4.15 0.50
N VAL A 46 5.67 -3.36 1.36
CA VAL A 46 4.22 -3.10 1.30
C VAL A 46 3.85 -2.34 0.03
N ASN A 47 4.58 -1.29 -0.31
CA ASN A 47 4.35 -0.52 -1.55
C ASN A 47 4.54 -1.37 -2.80
N GLN A 48 5.53 -2.26 -2.84
CA GLN A 48 5.72 -3.16 -3.96
C GLN A 48 4.53 -4.12 -4.13
N ARG A 49 4.03 -4.69 -3.02
CA ARG A 49 2.83 -5.54 -3.06
C ARG A 49 1.60 -4.75 -3.51
N LEU A 50 1.42 -3.53 -3.01
CA LEU A 50 0.32 -2.67 -3.40
C LEU A 50 0.38 -2.37 -4.91
N ARG A 51 1.56 -2.02 -5.45
CA ARG A 51 1.76 -1.82 -6.89
C ARG A 51 1.44 -3.06 -7.70
N THR A 52 1.82 -4.26 -7.24
CA THR A 52 1.47 -5.52 -7.91
C THR A 52 -0.04 -5.76 -7.92
N VAL A 53 -0.73 -5.50 -6.80
CA VAL A 53 -2.19 -5.62 -6.72
C VAL A 53 -2.87 -4.57 -7.60
N SER A 54 -2.41 -3.31 -7.58
CA SER A 54 -2.90 -2.24 -8.46
C SER A 54 -2.71 -2.58 -9.93
N ALA A 55 -1.54 -3.08 -10.34
CA ALA A 55 -1.30 -3.52 -11.71
C ALA A 55 -2.23 -4.68 -12.09
N ALA A 56 -2.43 -5.66 -11.21
CA ALA A 56 -3.40 -6.74 -11.46
C ALA A 56 -4.84 -6.21 -11.60
N MET A 57 -5.24 -5.24 -10.77
CA MET A 57 -6.54 -4.58 -10.85
C MET A 57 -6.68 -3.73 -12.12
N GLU A 58 -5.63 -3.03 -12.55
CA GLU A 58 -5.59 -2.27 -13.80
C GLU A 58 -5.65 -3.19 -15.02
N HIS A 59 -4.94 -4.32 -14.99
CA HIS A 59 -5.05 -5.35 -16.02
C HIS A 59 -6.45 -5.97 -16.08
N MET A 60 -7.09 -6.21 -14.93
CA MET A 60 -8.51 -6.61 -14.88
C MET A 60 -9.43 -5.49 -15.42
N SER A 61 -9.12 -4.22 -15.13
CA SER A 61 -9.86 -3.05 -15.64
C SER A 61 -9.67 -2.80 -17.13
N ALA A 62 -8.54 -3.21 -17.71
CA ALA A 62 -8.27 -3.11 -19.14
C ALA A 62 -8.92 -4.25 -19.93
N ALA A 63 -9.05 -5.44 -19.34
CA ALA A 63 -9.83 -6.54 -19.89
C ALA A 63 -11.35 -6.31 -19.79
N LEU A 64 -11.81 -5.45 -18.88
CA LEU A 64 -13.22 -5.08 -18.68
C LEU A 64 -13.90 -4.38 -19.88
N THR A 65 -13.18 -4.03 -20.96
CA THR A 65 -13.80 -3.61 -22.23
C THR A 65 -14.32 -4.78 -23.06
N GLU A 66 -13.85 -5.99 -22.79
CA GLU A 66 -14.33 -7.23 -23.39
C GLU A 66 -14.80 -8.14 -22.26
N TRP A 67 -16.09 -8.04 -21.95
CA TRP A 67 -16.73 -8.85 -20.95
C TRP A 67 -16.67 -10.32 -21.38
N ASP A 68 -15.66 -11.04 -20.89
CA ASP A 68 -15.56 -12.49 -21.08
C ASP A 68 -16.74 -13.16 -20.36
N GLU A 69 -17.65 -13.72 -21.15
CA GLU A 69 -18.89 -14.37 -20.71
C GLU A 69 -18.59 -15.50 -19.71
N GLU A 70 -17.48 -16.23 -19.89
CA GLU A 70 -17.07 -17.32 -19.00
C GLU A 70 -16.68 -16.79 -17.61
N VAL A 71 -15.95 -15.68 -17.56
CA VAL A 71 -15.52 -15.04 -16.31
C VAL A 71 -16.72 -14.46 -15.56
N ILE A 72 -17.67 -13.85 -16.27
CA ILE A 72 -18.89 -13.32 -15.66
C ILE A 72 -19.72 -14.44 -15.03
N HIS A 73 -19.95 -15.54 -15.75
CA HIS A 73 -20.74 -16.67 -15.22
C HIS A 73 -20.11 -17.33 -13.99
N GLN A 74 -18.78 -17.29 -13.87
CA GLN A 74 -18.09 -17.78 -12.68
C GLN A 74 -18.26 -16.86 -11.46
N LEU A 75 -18.38 -15.55 -11.66
CA LEU A 75 -18.54 -14.57 -10.58
C LEU A 75 -20.00 -14.44 -10.10
N LEU A 76 -20.95 -14.68 -11.01
CA LEU A 76 -22.37 -14.60 -10.71
C LEU A 76 -22.86 -15.85 -9.97
N GLU A 77 -23.68 -15.62 -8.94
CA GLU A 77 -24.48 -16.66 -8.31
C GLU A 77 -25.87 -16.70 -8.94
N LYS A 78 -26.56 -15.55 -8.98
CA LYS A 78 -27.89 -15.43 -9.59
C LYS A 78 -28.18 -14.00 -10.03
N VAL A 79 -29.02 -13.88 -11.06
CA VAL A 79 -29.63 -12.61 -11.47
C VAL A 79 -31.13 -12.72 -11.24
N THR A 80 -31.66 -11.81 -10.42
CA THR A 80 -33.09 -11.74 -10.10
C THR A 80 -33.69 -10.53 -10.77
N VAL A 81 -34.74 -10.72 -11.56
CA VAL A 81 -35.49 -9.61 -12.15
C VAL A 81 -36.44 -9.08 -11.09
N LEU A 82 -36.24 -7.83 -10.66
CA LEU A 82 -37.10 -7.17 -9.68
C LEU A 82 -38.27 -6.47 -10.38
N SER A 83 -38.00 -5.80 -11.50
CA SER A 83 -39.00 -5.13 -12.32
C SER A 83 -38.56 -5.12 -13.79
N GLN A 84 -39.45 -4.64 -14.67
CA GLN A 84 -39.16 -4.52 -16.10
C GLN A 84 -37.88 -3.71 -16.40
N GLU A 85 -37.50 -2.80 -15.51
CA GLU A 85 -36.35 -1.92 -15.66
C GLU A 85 -35.29 -2.11 -14.57
N LYS A 86 -35.47 -3.09 -13.67
CA LYS A 86 -34.59 -3.28 -12.52
C LYS A 86 -34.23 -4.74 -12.34
N ILE A 87 -32.93 -5.02 -12.30
CA ILE A 87 -32.39 -6.31 -11.94
C ILE A 87 -31.56 -6.20 -10.66
N ARG A 88 -31.53 -7.29 -9.92
CA ARG A 88 -30.58 -7.51 -8.83
C ARG A 88 -29.62 -8.61 -9.22
N VAL A 89 -28.34 -8.32 -9.10
CA VAL A 89 -27.24 -9.22 -9.41
C VAL A 89 -26.61 -9.63 -8.08
N THR A 90 -26.60 -10.93 -7.80
CA THR A 90 -25.94 -11.52 -6.63
C THR A 90 -24.68 -12.23 -7.08
N PHE A 91 -23.55 -11.81 -6.54
CA PHE A 91 -22.24 -12.42 -6.78
C PHE A 91 -21.98 -13.52 -5.75
N ARG A 92 -21.18 -14.53 -6.11
CA ARG A 92 -20.86 -15.65 -5.20
C ARG A 92 -20.10 -15.24 -3.94
N ASP A 93 -19.52 -14.05 -3.94
CA ASP A 93 -18.84 -13.47 -2.78
C ASP A 93 -19.79 -12.74 -1.81
N GLY A 94 -21.10 -12.80 -2.06
CA GLY A 94 -22.14 -12.20 -1.23
C GLY A 94 -22.42 -10.72 -1.55
N ARG A 95 -21.75 -10.13 -2.56
CA ARG A 95 -22.08 -8.78 -3.01
C ARG A 95 -23.39 -8.78 -3.80
N GLU A 96 -24.22 -7.77 -3.55
CA GLU A 96 -25.44 -7.52 -4.30
C GLU A 96 -25.39 -6.15 -4.99
N ILE A 97 -25.72 -6.11 -6.28
CA ILE A 97 -25.81 -4.87 -7.05
C ILE A 97 -27.20 -4.77 -7.65
N GLU A 98 -27.85 -3.62 -7.45
CA GLU A 98 -29.09 -3.27 -8.13
C GLU A 98 -28.78 -2.41 -9.35
N GLN A 99 -29.15 -2.89 -10.53
CA GLN A 99 -28.91 -2.19 -11.79
C GLN A 99 -30.23 -1.86 -12.48
N TYR A 100 -30.34 -0.61 -12.91
CA TYR A 100 -31.39 -0.19 -13.83
C TYR A 100 -31.02 -0.60 -15.25
N VAL A 101 -31.90 -1.34 -15.92
CA VAL A 101 -31.69 -1.84 -17.28
C VAL A 101 -32.80 -1.30 -18.18
N ALA A 102 -32.43 -0.43 -19.12
CA ALA A 102 -33.35 0.05 -20.14
C ALA A 102 -33.55 -1.05 -21.21
N GLN A 103 -34.42 -2.02 -20.93
CA GLN A 103 -34.77 -3.02 -21.94
C GLN A 103 -35.71 -2.42 -23.00
N PRO A 104 -35.37 -2.47 -24.30
CA PRO A 104 -36.29 -2.07 -25.34
C PRO A 104 -37.53 -2.98 -25.33
N LYS A 105 -38.72 -2.37 -25.32
CA LYS A 105 -40.01 -3.10 -25.31
C LYS A 105 -40.07 -4.03 -26.52
N ARG A 106 -39.95 -5.35 -26.29
CA ARG A 106 -40.18 -6.35 -27.34
C ARG A 106 -41.64 -6.25 -27.79
N ARG A 107 -41.87 -5.87 -29.06
CA ARG A 107 -43.21 -5.96 -29.66
C ARG A 107 -43.59 -7.43 -29.67
N LYS A 108 -44.75 -7.76 -29.08
CA LYS A 108 -45.37 -9.06 -29.29
C LYS A 108 -45.80 -9.10 -30.76
N LEU A 109 -45.21 -10.00 -31.55
CA LEU A 109 -45.83 -10.42 -32.80
C LEU A 109 -47.08 -11.22 -32.38
N ALA A 110 -48.24 -10.66 -32.69
CA ALA A 110 -49.53 -11.34 -32.66
C ALA A 110 -49.72 -12.09 -33.97
#